data_AF-A0A7J6BBK9-F1
#
_entry.id   AF-A0A7J6BBK9-F1
#
_cell.length_a   1.000
_cell.length_b   1.000
_cell.length_c   1.000
_cell.angle_alpha   90.00
_cell.angle_beta   90.00
_cell.angle_gamma   90.00
#
_symmetry.space_group_name_H-M   'P 1'
#
loop_
_entity.id
_entity.type
_entity.pdbx_description
1 polymer ?
#
loop_
_entity_poly.entity_id
_entity_poly.type
_entity_poly.pdbx_seq_one_letter_code
_entity_poly.pdbx_strand_id
1 'polypeptide(L)'
;MISTSLLLLLLAAVHCVHCVELIQPGSTVLTPAQSMTLTCKVSGYSLTDSSYCTAWIRQPAGKALEWIALACGDGNNYHSEKLKSRFQVSRDTSSSTVTLTGQNMQ
;
A
#
# COMPACT_ATOMS: atom_id res chain seq x y z
N MET A 1 32.63 28.94 3.15
CA MET A 1 32.01 29.08 1.82
C MET A 1 31.89 27.67 1.24
N ILE A 2 30.68 27.13 1.07
CA ILE A 2 30.49 25.81 0.44
C ILE A 2 30.72 26.01 -1.07
N SER A 3 31.67 25.28 -1.66
CA SER A 3 31.96 25.37 -3.09
C SER A 3 30.71 25.00 -3.90
N THR A 4 30.47 25.69 -5.02
CA THR A 4 29.36 25.39 -5.93
C THR A 4 29.39 23.93 -6.40
N SER A 5 30.58 23.35 -6.58
CA SER A 5 30.75 21.92 -6.89
C SER A 5 30.29 21.01 -5.76
N LEU A 6 30.54 21.38 -4.51
CA LEU A 6 30.08 20.63 -3.34
C LEU A 6 28.56 20.76 -3.16
N LEU A 7 28.00 21.94 -3.44
CA LEU A 7 26.55 22.15 -3.44
C LEU A 7 25.85 21.32 -4.54
N LEU A 8 26.41 21.28 -5.75
CA LEU A 8 25.92 20.45 -6.86
C LEU A 8 25.99 18.95 -6.54
N LEU A 9 27.07 18.47 -5.92
CA LEU A 9 27.20 17.07 -5.50
C LEU A 9 26.18 16.69 -4.43
N LEU A 10 25.93 17.57 -3.45
CA LEU A 10 24.93 17.34 -2.41
C LEU A 10 23.51 17.32 -3.00
N LEU A 11 23.18 18.24 -3.91
CA LEU A 11 21.90 18.23 -4.62
C LEU A 11 21.75 16.97 -5.49
N ALA A 12 22.79 16.55 -6.21
CA ALA A 12 22.76 15.32 -7.00
C ALA A 12 22.54 14.08 -6.13
N ALA A 13 23.22 13.98 -4.98
CA ALA A 13 23.04 12.88 -4.03
C ALA A 13 21.61 12.81 -3.47
N VAL A 14 20.97 13.96 -3.23
CA VAL A 14 19.56 14.02 -2.77
C VAL A 14 18.59 13.52 -3.86
N HIS A 15 18.88 13.77 -5.14
CA HIS A 15 18.04 13.27 -6.24
C HIS A 15 18.20 11.77 -6.54
N CYS A 16 19.18 11.08 -5.93
CA CYS A 16 19.38 9.63 -6.11
C CYS A 16 18.59 8.77 -5.09
N VAL A 17 17.88 9.37 -4.13
CA VAL A 17 17.13 8.63 -3.12
C VAL A 17 15.65 8.55 -3.54
N HIS A 18 15.23 7.38 -4.01
CA HIS A 18 13.83 7.09 -4.31
C HIS A 18 13.14 6.48 -3.08
N CYS A 19 12.46 7.31 -2.30
CA CYS A 19 11.73 6.87 -1.10
C CYS A 19 10.30 6.45 -1.45
N VAL A 20 9.87 5.28 -0.98
CA VAL A 20 8.48 4.83 -1.04
C VAL A 20 7.93 4.77 0.38
N GLU A 21 6.74 5.33 0.58
CA GLU A 21 6.04 5.31 1.87
C GLU A 21 4.63 4.75 1.71
N LEU A 22 4.24 3.90 2.66
CA LEU A 22 2.91 3.30 2.75
C LEU A 22 2.33 3.64 4.13
N ILE A 23 1.35 4.54 4.17
CA ILE A 23 0.77 5.06 5.42
C ILE A 23 -0.58 4.41 5.65
N GLN A 24 -0.70 3.71 6.79
CA GLN A 24 -1.93 3.05 7.21
C GLN A 24 -2.44 3.63 8.55
N PRO A 25 -3.74 3.52 8.85
CA PRO A 25 -4.26 3.79 10.18
C PRO A 25 -3.57 2.94 11.24
N GLY A 26 -3.57 3.44 12.48
CA GLY A 26 -3.09 2.67 13.64
C GLY A 26 -3.94 1.41 13.89
N SER A 27 -3.38 0.49 14.68
CA SER A 27 -4.06 -0.74 15.07
C SER A 27 -5.37 -0.47 15.82
N THR A 28 -6.41 -1.23 15.50
CA THR A 28 -7.72 -1.19 16.17
C THR A 28 -8.23 -2.61 16.35
N VAL A 29 -8.87 -2.90 17.50
CA VAL A 29 -9.52 -4.18 17.76
C VAL A 29 -10.97 -4.10 17.32
N LEU A 30 -11.38 -5.03 16.47
CA LEU A 30 -12.75 -5.14 15.95
C LEU A 30 -13.38 -6.44 16.45
N THR A 31 -14.70 -6.47 16.59
CA THR A 31 -15.40 -7.72 16.88
C THR A 31 -15.45 -8.61 15.63
N PRO A 32 -15.59 -9.94 15.77
CA PRO A 32 -15.78 -10.82 14.64
C PRO A 32 -16.96 -10.40 13.75
N ALA A 33 -16.83 -10.54 12.44
CA ALA A 33 -17.82 -10.17 11.42
C ALA A 33 -18.17 -8.66 11.34
N GLN A 34 -17.58 -7.81 12.19
CA GLN A 34 -17.67 -6.37 12.04
C GLN A 34 -17.01 -5.93 10.73
N SER A 35 -17.70 -5.11 9.94
CA SER A 35 -17.13 -4.54 8.73
C SER A 35 -15.89 -3.70 9.07
N MET A 36 -14.86 -3.84 8.24
CA MET A 36 -13.61 -3.12 8.36
C MET A 36 -13.26 -2.42 7.05
N THR A 37 -12.62 -1.27 7.18
CA THR A 37 -12.02 -0.52 6.07
C THR A 37 -10.60 -0.16 6.48
N LEU A 38 -9.63 -0.58 5.69
CA LEU A 38 -8.24 -0.17 5.83
C LEU A 38 -7.85 0.65 4.60
N THR A 39 -7.16 1.76 4.85
CA THR A 39 -6.61 2.62 3.80
C THR A 39 -5.09 2.54 3.84
N CYS A 40 -4.48 2.65 2.66
CA CYS A 40 -3.05 2.77 2.48
C CYS A 40 -2.80 3.96 1.57
N LYS A 41 -2.30 5.07 2.14
CA LYS A 41 -1.86 6.22 1.35
C LYS A 41 -0.43 5.98 0.87
N VAL A 42 -0.26 6.03 -0.43
CA VAL A 42 0.98 5.76 -1.13
C VAL A 42 1.72 7.06 -1.44
N SER A 43 3.02 7.09 -1.22
CA SER A 43 3.93 8.10 -1.75
C SER A 43 5.18 7.46 -2.35
N GLY A 44 5.84 8.17 -3.27
CA GLY A 44 7.03 7.66 -3.96
C GLY A 44 6.76 6.92 -5.28
N TYR A 45 5.51 6.61 -5.62
CA TYR A 45 5.12 6.17 -6.97
C TYR A 45 3.69 6.59 -7.29
N SER A 46 3.33 6.57 -8.58
CA SER A 46 1.96 6.83 -9.03
C SER A 46 1.14 5.55 -9.03
N LEU A 47 -0.11 5.65 -8.54
CA LEU A 47 -1.11 4.60 -8.64
C LEU A 47 -1.63 4.35 -10.07
N THR A 48 -1.13 5.10 -11.06
CA THR A 48 -1.37 4.89 -12.50
C THR A 48 -0.14 4.37 -13.25
N ASP A 49 1.00 4.19 -12.56
CA ASP A 49 2.20 3.61 -13.17
C ASP A 49 2.07 2.08 -13.19
N SER A 50 1.98 1.51 -14.39
CA SER A 50 1.83 0.07 -14.60
C SER A 50 3.01 -0.76 -14.11
N SER A 51 4.14 -0.13 -13.76
CA SER A 51 5.30 -0.77 -13.15
C SER A 51 5.08 -1.10 -11.67
N TYR A 52 4.04 -0.53 -11.04
CA TYR A 52 3.78 -0.66 -9.61
C TYR A 52 2.44 -1.33 -9.30
N CYS A 53 2.45 -2.10 -8.22
CA CYS A 53 1.25 -2.65 -7.60
C CYS A 53 1.33 -2.53 -6.08
N THR A 54 0.17 -2.36 -5.43
CA THR A 54 0.06 -2.26 -3.96
C THR A 54 -0.71 -3.46 -3.43
N ALA A 55 -0.09 -4.23 -2.53
CA ALA A 55 -0.66 -5.48 -2.01
C ALA A 55 -1.23 -5.31 -0.60
N TRP A 56 -2.30 -6.05 -0.31
CA TRP A 56 -2.79 -6.29 1.04
C TRP A 56 -2.42 -7.71 1.46
N ILE A 57 -1.79 -7.82 2.63
CA ILE A 57 -1.42 -9.09 3.28
C ILE A 57 -1.94 -9.08 4.72
N ARG A 58 -2.17 -10.27 5.28
CA ARG A 58 -2.50 -10.44 6.70
C ARG A 58 -1.62 -11.51 7.34
N GLN A 59 -1.49 -11.43 8.66
CA GLN A 59 -0.87 -12.46 9.46
C GLN A 59 -1.79 -12.87 10.61
N PRO A 60 -2.45 -14.04 10.53
CA PRO A 60 -3.13 -14.60 11.69
C PRO A 60 -2.10 -14.97 12.78
N ALA A 61 -2.49 -14.84 14.05
CA ALA A 61 -1.61 -15.18 15.18
C ALA A 61 -1.08 -16.62 15.06
N GLY A 62 0.24 -16.79 15.16
CA GLY A 62 0.90 -18.09 15.04
C GLY A 62 0.91 -18.70 13.64
N LYS A 63 0.53 -17.95 12.58
CA LYS A 63 0.52 -18.42 11.19
C LYS A 63 1.44 -17.58 10.28
N ALA A 64 1.71 -18.14 9.10
CA ALA A 64 2.42 -17.45 8.03
C ALA A 64 1.61 -16.29 7.45
N LEU A 65 2.29 -15.41 6.69
CA LEU A 65 1.65 -14.35 5.93
C LEU A 65 0.72 -14.94 4.86
N GLU A 66 -0.47 -14.35 4.73
CA GLU A 66 -1.45 -14.67 3.71
C GLU A 66 -1.71 -13.44 2.85
N TRP A 67 -1.53 -13.58 1.54
CA TRP A 67 -1.89 -12.55 0.58
C TRP A 67 -3.42 -12.45 0.42
N ILE A 68 -3.95 -11.23 0.34
CA ILE A 68 -5.38 -10.93 0.21
C ILE A 68 -5.72 -10.47 -1.20
N ALA A 69 -5.12 -9.35 -1.62
CA ALA A 69 -5.41 -8.71 -2.89
C ALA A 69 -4.25 -7.80 -3.33
N LEU A 70 -4.25 -7.41 -4.60
CA LEU A 70 -3.25 -6.57 -5.24
C LEU A 70 -3.97 -5.58 -6.16
N ALA A 71 -3.62 -4.30 -6.09
CA ALA A 71 -4.09 -3.27 -7.03
C ALA A 71 -2.91 -2.72 -7.84
N CYS A 72 -2.93 -2.91 -9.16
CA CYS A 72 -1.85 -2.52 -10.07
C CYS A 72 -2.15 -1.21 -10.82
N GLY A 73 -1.11 -0.47 -11.21
CA GLY A 73 -1.27 0.83 -11.86
C GLY A 73 -1.87 0.76 -13.28
N ASP A 74 -1.85 -0.41 -13.90
CA ASP A 74 -2.54 -0.72 -15.16
C ASP A 74 -4.07 -0.79 -15.02
N GLY A 75 -4.60 -0.67 -13.80
CA GLY A 75 -6.02 -0.74 -13.49
C GLY A 75 -6.47 -2.09 -12.96
N ASN A 76 -5.67 -3.15 -13.12
CA ASN A 76 -6.06 -4.51 -12.73
C ASN A 76 -6.00 -4.72 -11.21
N ASN A 77 -6.93 -5.55 -10.74
CA ASN A 77 -6.95 -6.02 -9.36
C ASN A 77 -6.92 -7.55 -9.32
N TYR A 78 -6.02 -8.11 -8.51
CA TYR A 78 -5.90 -9.55 -8.30
C TYR A 78 -6.27 -9.91 -6.87
N HIS A 79 -6.89 -11.06 -6.67
CA HIS A 79 -7.39 -11.48 -5.36
C HIS A 79 -6.96 -12.91 -5.05
N SER A 80 -6.76 -13.20 -3.77
CA SER A 80 -6.50 -14.54 -3.28
C SER A 80 -7.75 -15.39 -3.46
N GLU A 81 -7.61 -16.54 -4.09
CA GLU A 81 -8.71 -17.49 -4.29
C GLU A 81 -9.43 -17.86 -2.98
N LYS A 82 -8.70 -17.86 -1.85
CA LYS A 82 -9.23 -18.18 -0.51
C LYS A 82 -9.96 -17.01 0.16
N LEU A 83 -9.73 -15.78 -0.29
CA LEU A 83 -10.14 -14.55 0.41
C LEU A 83 -10.98 -13.61 -0.47
N LYS A 84 -11.07 -13.86 -1.78
CA LYS A 84 -11.78 -13.02 -2.76
C LYS A 84 -13.27 -12.81 -2.47
N SER A 85 -13.91 -13.73 -1.75
CA SER A 85 -15.32 -13.58 -1.35
C SER A 85 -15.53 -12.70 -0.11
N ARG A 86 -14.45 -12.38 0.63
CA ARG A 86 -14.50 -11.69 1.92
C ARG A 86 -13.95 -10.28 1.89
N PHE A 87 -13.05 -10.00 0.96
CA PHE A 87 -12.39 -8.72 0.84
C PHE A 87 -12.52 -8.17 -0.58
N GLN A 88 -12.64 -6.86 -0.66
CA GLN A 88 -12.61 -6.10 -1.91
C GLN A 88 -11.49 -5.06 -1.81
N VAL A 89 -10.77 -4.88 -2.92
CA VAL A 89 -9.74 -3.84 -3.05
C VAL A 89 -10.20 -2.78 -4.05
N SER A 90 -9.95 -1.52 -3.71
CA SER A 90 -10.15 -0.38 -4.59
C SER A 90 -8.96 0.56 -4.56
N ARG A 91 -8.86 1.40 -5.59
CA ARG A 91 -7.77 2.35 -5.80
C ARG A 91 -8.38 3.72 -6.14
N ASP A 92 -7.95 4.73 -5.42
CA ASP A 92 -8.27 6.13 -5.70
C ASP A 92 -6.97 6.87 -6.05
N THR A 93 -6.81 7.13 -7.34
CA THR A 93 -5.61 7.80 -7.88
C THR A 93 -5.57 9.28 -7.53
N SER A 94 -6.72 9.91 -7.25
CA SER A 94 -6.79 11.32 -6.89
C SER A 94 -6.21 11.60 -5.50
N SER A 95 -6.41 10.66 -4.57
CA SER A 95 -5.90 10.74 -3.20
C SER A 95 -4.64 9.90 -2.97
N SER A 96 -4.16 9.19 -4.00
CA SER A 96 -3.08 8.19 -3.88
C SER A 96 -3.35 7.15 -2.80
N THR A 97 -4.59 6.65 -2.73
CA THR A 97 -5.04 5.70 -1.69
C THR A 97 -5.44 4.36 -2.29
N VAL A 98 -4.99 3.27 -1.68
CA VAL A 98 -5.51 1.92 -1.93
C VAL A 98 -6.29 1.47 -0.70
N THR A 99 -7.51 0.99 -0.90
CA THR A 99 -8.44 0.67 0.18
C THR A 99 -8.79 -0.82 0.14
N LEU A 100 -8.78 -1.45 1.31
CA LEU A 100 -9.30 -2.80 1.54
C LEU A 100 -10.56 -2.71 2.38
N THR A 101 -11.67 -3.22 1.87
CA THR A 101 -12.91 -3.40 2.63
C THR A 101 -13.22 -4.87 2.81
N GLY A 102 -13.87 -5.22 3.91
CA GLY A 102 -14.28 -6.59 4.18
C GLY A 102 -14.85 -6.75 5.59
N GLN A 103 -14.89 -7.97 6.07
CA GLN A 103 -15.30 -8.29 7.44
C GLN A 103 -14.11 -8.74 8.27
N ASN A 104 -14.07 -8.29 9.52
CA ASN A 104 -13.08 -8.76 10.48
C ASN A 104 -13.24 -10.27 10.70
N MET A 105 -12.12 -10.97 10.70
CA MET A 105 -12.06 -12.42 10.75
C MET A 105 -11.75 -12.86 12.18
N GLN A 106 -12.29 -14.00 12.59
CA GLN A 106 -11.88 -14.68 13.83
C GLN A 106 -10.47 -15.26 13.70
#